data_AF-H8FQD7-F1
#
_entry.id   AF-H8FQD7-F1
#
_cell.length_a   1.000
_cell.length_b   1.000
_cell.length_c   1.000
_cell.angle_alpha   90.00
_cell.angle_beta   90.00
_cell.angle_gamma   90.00
#
_symmetry.space_group_name_H-M   'P 1'
#
loop_
_entity.id
_entity.type
_entity.pdbx_description
1 polymer ?
#
loop_
_entity_poly.entity_id
_entity_poly.type
_entity_poly.pdbx_seq_one_letter_code
_entity_poly.pdbx_strand_id
1 'polypeptide(L)'
;MVALETIVVRNDGILDANVGDETVLMSIENGQYYALTATSRAIWERLKEPVRVRDLCTDLADTYQTPLETVKTDTLEFLSYLETQKMIESRVG
;
A
#
# COMPACT_ATOMS: atom_id res chain seq x y z
N MET A 1 5.17 12.69 0.00
CA MET A 1 6.30 11.93 -0.54
C MET A 1 6.64 10.88 0.50
N VAL A 2 6.46 9.62 0.17
CA VAL A 2 6.67 8.52 1.11
C VAL A 2 8.16 8.18 1.21
N ALA A 3 8.64 7.92 2.43
CA ALA A 3 10.00 7.50 2.74
C ALA A 3 9.99 6.40 3.83
N LEU A 4 11.13 5.76 4.10
CA LEU A 4 11.19 4.62 5.03
C LEU A 4 10.72 4.93 6.47
N GLU A 5 10.89 6.17 6.93
CA GLU A 5 10.46 6.60 8.27
C GLU A 5 9.03 7.16 8.31
N THR A 6 8.39 7.32 7.14
CA THR A 6 6.99 7.71 7.04
C THR A 6 6.11 6.63 7.66
N ILE A 7 5.07 7.05 8.39
CA ILE A 7 3.97 6.20 8.81
C ILE A 7 2.82 6.40 7.81
N VAL A 8 2.32 5.30 7.26
CA VAL A 8 1.26 5.28 6.23
C VAL A 8 0.05 4.46 6.71
N VAL A 9 -1.14 4.83 6.26
CA VAL A 9 -2.42 4.16 6.57
C VAL A 9 -3.38 4.30 5.39
N ARG A 10 -4.35 3.38 5.22
CA ARG A 10 -5.47 3.57 4.27
C ARG A 10 -6.20 4.88 4.53
N ASN A 11 -6.72 5.49 3.47
CA ASN A 11 -7.84 6.44 3.59
C ASN A 11 -9.15 5.63 3.71
N ASP A 12 -9.88 5.79 4.82
CA ASP A 12 -11.15 5.08 5.09
C ASP A 12 -12.26 5.37 4.06
N GLY A 13 -12.11 6.41 3.23
CA GLY A 13 -12.99 6.71 2.10
C GLY A 13 -12.79 5.80 0.88
N ILE A 14 -11.79 4.93 0.87
CA ILE A 14 -11.56 3.93 -0.20
C ILE A 14 -12.26 2.63 0.15
N LEU A 15 -13.23 2.23 -0.67
CA LEU A 15 -13.85 0.91 -0.55
C LEU A 15 -12.93 -0.14 -1.19
N ASP A 16 -12.81 -1.30 -0.55
CA ASP A 16 -12.26 -2.50 -1.19
C ASP A 16 -13.27 -3.65 -1.23
N ALA A 17 -13.15 -4.48 -2.27
CA ALA A 17 -14.03 -5.60 -2.54
C ALA A 17 -13.24 -6.76 -3.17
N ASN A 18 -13.62 -8.00 -2.86
CA ASN A 18 -13.06 -9.19 -3.49
C ASN A 18 -13.95 -9.62 -4.67
N VAL A 19 -13.37 -9.71 -5.87
CA VAL A 19 -14.09 -10.05 -7.11
C VAL A 19 -13.39 -11.26 -7.74
N GLY A 20 -13.93 -12.46 -7.46
CA GLY A 20 -13.19 -13.70 -7.70
C GLY A 20 -11.89 -13.71 -6.89
N ASP A 21 -10.78 -14.01 -7.55
CA ASP A 21 -9.45 -14.04 -6.93
C ASP A 21 -8.81 -12.65 -6.78
N GLU A 22 -9.38 -11.58 -7.35
CA GLU A 22 -8.81 -10.21 -7.30
C GLU A 22 -9.32 -9.40 -6.09
N THR A 23 -8.54 -8.43 -5.61
CA THR A 23 -9.09 -7.30 -4.82
C THR A 23 -9.21 -6.09 -5.72
N VAL A 24 -10.36 -5.45 -5.65
CA VAL A 24 -10.68 -4.17 -6.28
C VAL A 24 -10.61 -3.08 -5.22
N LEU A 25 -9.95 -1.96 -5.53
CA LEU A 25 -10.08 -0.71 -4.79
C LEU A 25 -10.95 0.27 -5.59
N MET A 26 -11.87 0.95 -4.93
CA MET A 26 -12.76 1.95 -5.51
C MET A 26 -12.65 3.28 -4.75
N SER A 27 -12.16 4.32 -5.42
CA SER A 27 -12.24 5.70 -4.92
C SER A 27 -13.57 6.30 -5.33
N ILE A 28 -14.47 6.52 -4.36
CA ILE A 28 -15.78 7.17 -4.60
C ILE A 28 -15.57 8.63 -5.04
N GLU A 29 -14.59 9.33 -4.45
CA GLU A 29 -14.28 10.73 -4.76
C GLU A 29 -13.85 10.93 -6.23
N ASN A 30 -13.05 9.98 -6.76
CA ASN A 30 -12.45 10.12 -8.09
C ASN A 30 -13.16 9.28 -9.17
N GLY A 31 -14.07 8.36 -8.79
CA GLY A 31 -14.66 7.37 -9.69
C GLY A 31 -13.67 6.33 -10.24
N GLN A 32 -12.51 6.17 -9.60
CA GLN A 32 -11.42 5.32 -10.08
C GLN A 32 -11.50 3.89 -9.50
N TYR A 33 -11.16 2.91 -10.34
CA TYR A 33 -11.11 1.47 -10.05
C TYR A 33 -9.66 0.98 -10.20
N TYR A 34 -9.18 0.17 -9.26
CA TYR A 34 -7.84 -0.43 -9.30
C TYR A 34 -7.93 -1.92 -8.97
N ALA A 35 -7.42 -2.79 -9.84
CA ALA A 35 -7.22 -4.20 -9.53
C ALA A 35 -5.86 -4.38 -8.84
N LEU A 36 -5.83 -5.10 -7.71
CA LEU A 36 -4.61 -5.42 -6.97
C LEU A 36 -4.10 -6.81 -7.33
N THR A 37 -2.79 -6.92 -7.54
CA THR A 37 -2.08 -8.19 -7.59
C THR A 37 -1.90 -8.74 -6.18
N ALA A 38 -1.44 -9.99 -6.04
CA ALA A 38 -1.20 -10.60 -4.73
C ALA A 38 -0.30 -9.74 -3.82
N THR A 39 0.76 -9.12 -4.37
CA THR A 39 1.69 -8.28 -3.61
C THR A 39 1.08 -6.92 -3.23
N SER A 40 0.40 -6.22 -4.15
CA SER A 40 -0.22 -4.93 -3.81
C SER A 40 -1.44 -5.09 -2.88
N ARG A 41 -2.15 -6.22 -2.95
CA ARG A 41 -3.15 -6.65 -1.96
C ARG A 41 -2.51 -6.87 -0.59
N ALA A 42 -1.38 -7.57 -0.53
CA ALA A 42 -0.67 -7.82 0.72
C ALA A 42 -0.11 -6.55 1.38
N ILE A 43 0.27 -5.55 0.57
CA ILE A 43 0.56 -4.19 1.05
C ILE A 43 -0.73 -3.54 1.59
N TRP A 44 -1.79 -3.47 0.79
CA TRP A 44 -3.06 -2.82 1.16
C TRP A 44 -3.67 -3.35 2.47
N GLU A 45 -3.60 -4.65 2.70
CA GLU A 45 -4.06 -5.29 3.95
C GLU A 45 -3.26 -4.84 5.18
N ARG A 46 -1.96 -4.60 5.05
CA ARG A 46 -1.10 -4.11 6.14
C ARG A 46 -1.32 -2.62 6.46
N LEU A 47 -1.83 -1.85 5.49
CA LEU A 47 -2.18 -0.43 5.68
C LEU A 47 -3.49 -0.21 6.47
N LYS A 48 -4.19 -1.27 6.90
CA LYS A 48 -5.40 -1.17 7.76
C LYS A 48 -5.12 -0.49 9.10
N GLU A 49 -3.89 -0.59 9.58
CA GLU A 49 -3.40 0.15 10.75
C GLU A 49 -2.19 1.00 10.36
N PRO A 50 -1.88 2.11 11.07
CA PRO A 50 -0.76 2.97 10.72
C PRO A 50 0.61 2.27 10.87
N VAL A 51 1.24 1.93 9.74
CA VAL A 51 2.50 1.18 9.68
C VAL A 51 3.65 2.06 9.19
N ARG A 52 4.85 1.87 9.76
CA ARG A 52 6.08 2.52 9.24
C ARG A 52 6.57 1.76 8.00
N VAL A 53 6.92 2.49 6.96
CA VAL A 53 7.31 1.92 5.65
C VAL A 53 8.54 1.01 5.75
N ARG A 54 9.53 1.34 6.57
CA ARG A 54 10.69 0.47 6.87
C ARG A 54 10.27 -0.93 7.35
N ASP A 55 9.31 -0.96 8.27
CA ASP A 55 8.90 -2.16 8.99
C ASP A 55 8.01 -3.03 8.06
N LEU A 56 7.13 -2.37 7.28
CA LEU A 56 6.40 -2.95 6.14
C LEU A 56 7.34 -3.58 5.10
N CYS A 57 8.39 -2.89 4.65
CA CYS A 57 9.34 -3.42 3.67
C CYS A 57 10.13 -4.63 4.19
N THR A 58 10.37 -4.69 5.50
CA THR A 58 11.07 -5.83 6.13
C THR A 58 10.17 -7.06 6.16
N ASP A 59 8.94 -6.91 6.65
CA ASP A 59 7.94 -8.00 6.69
C ASP A 59 7.61 -8.55 5.29
N LEU A 60 7.53 -7.69 4.28
CA LEU A 60 7.34 -8.11 2.88
C LEU A 60 8.57 -8.85 2.32
N ALA A 61 9.79 -8.39 2.62
CA ALA A 61 11.02 -9.06 2.19
C ALA A 61 11.15 -10.48 2.77
N ASP A 62 10.82 -10.64 4.06
CA ASP A 62 10.82 -11.94 4.73
C ASP A 62 9.66 -12.83 4.22
N THR A 63 8.44 -12.29 4.08
CA THR A 63 7.25 -13.00 3.57
C THR A 63 7.45 -13.56 2.17
N TYR A 64 8.05 -12.77 1.27
CA TYR A 64 8.24 -13.11 -0.14
C TYR A 64 9.65 -13.58 -0.49
N GLN A 65 10.52 -13.79 0.52
CA GLN A 65 11.93 -14.19 0.38
C GLN A 65 12.70 -13.36 -0.67
N THR A 66 12.37 -12.06 -0.77
CA THR A 66 12.80 -11.15 -1.84
C THR A 66 13.81 -10.14 -1.29
N PRO A 67 14.87 -9.76 -2.05
CA PRO A 67 15.87 -8.81 -1.57
C PRO A 67 15.28 -7.48 -1.09
N LEU A 68 15.64 -7.07 0.14
CA LEU A 68 15.06 -5.90 0.80
C LEU A 68 15.19 -4.59 -0.01
N GLU A 69 16.27 -4.38 -0.77
CA GLU A 69 16.42 -3.19 -1.61
C GLU A 69 15.45 -3.18 -2.81
N THR A 70 15.10 -4.34 -3.36
CA THR A 70 14.02 -4.46 -4.36
C THR A 70 12.69 -4.12 -3.73
N VAL A 71 12.35 -4.77 -2.60
CA VAL A 71 11.09 -4.54 -1.89
C VAL A 71 10.92 -3.07 -1.48
N LYS A 72 11.98 -2.42 -0.98
CA LYS A 72 11.99 -0.99 -0.67
C LYS A 72 11.67 -0.14 -1.89
N THR A 73 12.31 -0.41 -3.03
CA THR A 73 12.12 0.38 -4.26
C THR A 73 10.68 0.28 -4.74
N ASP A 74 10.19 -0.94 -4.95
CA ASP A 74 8.86 -1.22 -5.48
C ASP A 74 7.75 -0.72 -4.52
N THR A 75 7.94 -0.89 -3.21
CA THR A 75 6.98 -0.44 -2.19
C THR A 75 6.96 1.09 -2.06
N LEU A 76 8.11 1.77 -2.16
CA LEU A 76 8.15 3.24 -2.12
C LEU A 76 7.51 3.86 -3.37
N GLU A 77 7.69 3.27 -4.55
CA GLU A 77 7.01 3.70 -5.77
C GLU A 77 5.49 3.50 -5.65
N PHE A 78 5.05 2.29 -5.25
CA PHE A 78 3.63 1.98 -5.10
C PHE A 78 2.93 2.84 -4.03
N LEU A 79 3.54 3.04 -2.86
CA LEU A 79 2.97 3.91 -1.83
C LEU A 79 2.95 5.38 -2.26
N SER A 80 3.99 5.86 -2.95
CA SER A 80 3.98 7.22 -3.52
C SER A 80 2.87 7.38 -4.57
N TYR A 81 2.61 6.36 -5.39
CA TYR A 81 1.48 6.35 -6.31
C TYR A 81 0.14 6.44 -5.57
N LEU A 82 -0.11 5.59 -4.56
CA LEU A 82 -1.33 5.66 -3.74
C LEU A 82 -1.51 7.01 -3.04
N GLU A 83 -0.42 7.63 -2.58
CA GLU A 83 -0.42 8.99 -2.00
C GLU A 83 -0.91 10.02 -3.03
N THR A 84 -0.44 9.95 -4.30
CA THR A 84 -0.95 10.85 -5.36
C THR A 84 -2.43 10.64 -5.70
N GLN A 85 -2.94 9.41 -5.54
CA GLN A 85 -4.36 9.10 -5.78
C GLN A 85 -5.25 9.38 -4.55
N LYS A 86 -4.70 9.93 -3.45
CA LYS A 86 -5.33 10.12 -2.13
C LYS A 86 -5.82 8.83 -1.46
N MET A 87 -5.32 7.67 -1.86
CA MET A 87 -5.80 6.37 -1.37
C MET A 87 -5.21 5.96 -0.03
N ILE A 88 -4.11 6.61 0.37
CA ILE A 88 -3.45 6.46 1.66
C ILE A 88 -3.17 7.85 2.24
N GLU A 89 -3.11 7.93 3.56
CA GLU A 89 -2.56 9.08 4.27
C GLU A 89 -1.12 8.81 4.72
N SER A 90 -0.31 9.86 4.82
CA SER A 90 1.09 9.78 5.20
C SER A 90 1.44 10.83 6.26
N ARG A 91 2.27 10.44 7.24
CA ARG A 91 2.83 11.36 8.26
C ARG A 91 4.29 11.05 8.55
N VAL A 92 5.06 12.10 8.86
CA VAL A 92 6.41 11.94 9.40
C VAL A 92 6.29 11.44 10.84
N GLY A 93 7.07 10.40 11.18
CA GLY A 93 7.14 9.82 12.54
C GLY A 93 8.29 10.37 13.38
#